data_AF-A0A446AZD5-F1
#
_entry.id   AF-A0A446AZD5-F1
#
_cell.length_a   1.000
_cell.length_b   1.000
_cell.length_c   1.000
_cell.angle_alpha   90.00
_cell.angle_beta   90.00
_cell.angle_gamma   90.00
#
_symmetry.space_group_name_H-M   'P 1'
#
loop_
_entity.id
_entity.type
_entity.pdbx_description
1 polymer ?
#
loop_
_entity_poly.entity_id
_entity_poly.type
_entity_poly.pdbx_seq_one_letter_code
_entity_poly.pdbx_strand_id
1 'polypeptide(L)'
;MSLVSIRRGSLHIEGHLLHPAILDAQAMAYMNFARAEHRKLESLVRTIIIPMLGGYQNELAKELERHLEQARTFSGNFCWQHRHLGASHGVVGEGEGV
;
A
#
# COMPACT_ATOMS: atom_id res chain seq x y z
N MET A 1 -15.88 37.03 35.94
CA MET A 1 -14.65 36.32 35.49
C MET A 1 -14.71 34.89 36.01
N SER A 2 -15.01 33.92 35.15
CA SER A 2 -15.10 32.50 35.54
C SER A 2 -13.98 31.74 34.84
N LEU A 3 -13.11 31.08 35.61
CA LEU A 3 -12.00 30.26 35.11
C LEU A 3 -12.56 28.90 34.66
N VAL A 4 -12.46 28.62 33.36
CA VAL A 4 -12.77 27.30 32.80
C VAL A 4 -11.61 26.37 33.16
N SER A 5 -11.86 25.43 34.06
CA SER A 5 -10.94 24.35 34.41
C SER A 5 -10.97 23.28 33.33
N ILE A 6 -9.91 23.19 32.52
CA ILE A 6 -9.71 22.14 31.53
C ILE A 6 -9.33 20.86 32.28
N ARG A 7 -10.26 19.91 32.42
CA ARG A 7 -9.94 18.56 32.89
C ARG A 7 -9.09 17.86 31.82
N ARG A 8 -7.82 17.58 32.13
CA ARG A 8 -7.02 16.60 31.37
C ARG A 8 -7.63 15.21 31.60
N GLY A 9 -8.49 14.75 30.69
CA GLY A 9 -8.78 13.33 30.58
C GLY A 9 -7.54 12.61 30.06
N SER A 10 -7.14 11.50 30.68
CA SER A 10 -6.12 10.63 30.10
C SER A 10 -6.67 10.04 28.81
N LEU A 11 -6.04 10.33 27.68
CA LEU A 11 -6.35 9.68 26.42
C LEU A 11 -5.80 8.24 26.51
N HIS A 12 -6.65 7.29 26.85
CA HIS A 12 -6.30 5.87 26.79
C HIS A 12 -6.26 5.45 25.32
N ILE A 13 -5.06 5.21 24.80
CA ILE A 13 -4.84 4.65 23.47
C ILE A 13 -4.77 3.13 23.63
N GLU A 14 -5.76 2.41 23.10
CA GLU A 14 -5.70 0.96 22.99
C GLU A 14 -4.88 0.58 21.75
N GLY A 15 -3.75 -0.09 21.97
CA GLY A 15 -2.89 -0.61 20.92
C GLY A 15 -2.67 -2.11 21.11
N HIS A 16 -2.68 -2.86 20.01
CA HIS A 16 -2.30 -4.27 20.01
C HIS A 16 -0.91 -4.43 19.39
N LEU A 17 -0.05 -5.23 20.03
CA LEU A 17 1.23 -5.60 19.44
C LEU A 17 0.98 -6.51 18.24
N LEU A 18 1.40 -6.06 17.05
CA LEU A 18 1.41 -6.89 15.85
C LEU A 18 2.44 -8.00 16.03
N HIS A 19 2.08 -9.22 15.65
CA HIS A 19 3.01 -10.33 15.68
C HIS A 19 4.13 -10.13 14.66
N PRO A 20 5.36 -10.61 14.94
CA PRO A 20 6.44 -10.57 13.98
C PRO A 20 6.00 -11.24 12.68
N ALA A 21 6.08 -10.48 11.61
CA ALA A 21 5.84 -10.99 10.28
C ALA A 21 7.13 -11.54 9.71
N ILE A 22 7.25 -12.87 9.70
CA ILE A 22 8.40 -13.56 9.14
C ILE A 22 8.08 -13.86 7.67
N LEU A 23 8.66 -13.06 6.77
CA LEU A 23 8.67 -13.37 5.34
C LEU A 23 10.04 -13.96 5.01
N ASP A 24 10.07 -15.20 4.53
CA ASP A 24 11.31 -15.75 4.00
C ASP A 24 11.68 -15.09 2.65
N ALA A 25 12.91 -15.35 2.19
CA ALA A 25 13.42 -14.77 0.97
C ALA A 25 12.59 -15.14 -0.28
N GLN A 26 12.00 -16.34 -0.30
CA GLN A 26 11.20 -16.81 -1.41
C GLN A 26 9.85 -16.07 -1.48
N ALA A 27 9.17 -15.96 -0.34
CA ALA A 27 7.94 -15.19 -0.20
C ALA A 27 8.17 -13.72 -0.58
N MET A 28 9.30 -13.14 -0.15
CA MET A 28 9.69 -11.78 -0.53
C MET A 28 9.88 -11.64 -2.05
N ALA A 29 10.60 -12.58 -2.67
CA ALA A 29 10.83 -12.59 -4.12
C ALA A 29 9.52 -12.67 -4.91
N TYR A 30 8.60 -13.57 -4.52
CA TYR A 30 7.30 -13.69 -5.16
C TYR A 30 6.45 -12.42 -5.01
N MET A 31 6.46 -11.79 -3.84
CA MET A 31 5.70 -10.55 -3.61
C MET A 31 6.29 -9.37 -4.42
N ASN A 32 7.61 -9.31 -4.56
CA ASN A 32 8.28 -8.33 -5.42
C ASN A 32 7.97 -8.55 -6.90
N PHE A 33 8.01 -9.80 -7.36
CA PHE A 33 7.64 -10.17 -8.73
C PHE A 33 6.19 -9.80 -9.02
N ALA A 34 5.26 -10.19 -8.15
CA ALA A 34 3.85 -9.84 -8.28
C ALA A 34 3.65 -8.31 -8.36
N ARG A 35 4.40 -7.53 -7.55
CA ARG A 35 4.34 -6.06 -7.58
C ARG A 35 4.80 -5.51 -8.92
N ALA A 36 5.86 -6.09 -9.49
CA ALA A 36 6.37 -5.69 -10.80
C ALA A 36 5.37 -6.01 -11.92
N GLU A 37 4.79 -7.21 -11.92
CA GLU A 37 3.79 -7.61 -12.92
C GLU A 37 2.50 -6.78 -12.82
N HIS A 38 2.02 -6.49 -11.61
CA HIS A 38 0.88 -5.60 -11.43
C HIS A 38 1.12 -4.20 -12.00
N ARG A 39 2.31 -3.62 -11.79
CA ARG A 39 2.67 -2.31 -12.37
C ARG A 39 2.62 -2.33 -13.90
N LYS A 40 3.07 -3.42 -14.53
CA LYS A 40 2.97 -3.58 -15.99
C LYS A 40 1.51 -3.64 -16.44
N LEU A 41 0.67 -4.40 -15.75
CA LEU A 41 -0.76 -4.48 -16.02
C LEU A 41 -1.45 -3.12 -15.86
N GLU A 42 -1.21 -2.44 -14.74
CA GLU A 42 -1.72 -1.09 -14.46
C GLU A 42 -1.32 -0.10 -15.57
N SER A 43 -0.07 -0.17 -16.04
CA SER A 43 0.39 0.64 -17.18
C SER A 43 -0.39 0.33 -18.45
N LEU A 44 -0.55 -0.94 -18.84
CA LEU A 44 -1.29 -1.33 -20.04
C LEU A 44 -2.76 -0.87 -19.97
N VAL A 45 -3.41 -1.08 -18.84
CA VAL A 45 -4.81 -0.69 -18.65
C VAL A 45 -4.97 0.82 -18.75
N ARG A 46 -4.14 1.60 -18.03
CA ARG A 46 -4.25 3.06 -18.02
C ARG A 46 -3.86 3.72 -19.33
N THR A 47 -2.87 3.20 -20.03
CA THR A 47 -2.33 3.83 -21.25
C THR A 47 -3.03 3.39 -22.53
N ILE A 48 -3.60 2.18 -22.56
CA ILE A 48 -4.23 1.60 -23.75
C ILE A 48 -5.73 1.43 -23.54
N ILE A 49 -6.13 0.66 -22.52
CA ILE A 49 -7.53 0.22 -22.38
C ILE A 49 -8.45 1.38 -21.99
N ILE A 50 -8.10 2.17 -20.99
CA ILE A 50 -8.91 3.31 -20.54
C ILE A 50 -9.17 4.32 -21.67
N PRO A 51 -8.15 4.74 -22.45
CA PRO A 51 -8.37 5.56 -23.63
C PRO A 51 -9.28 4.92 -24.69
N MET A 52 -9.11 3.62 -24.97
CA MET A 52 -9.97 2.89 -25.93
C MET A 52 -11.44 2.84 -25.50
N LEU A 53 -11.72 2.91 -24.21
CA LEU A 53 -13.08 2.96 -23.67
C LEU A 53 -13.71 4.38 -23.71
N GLY A 54 -12.98 5.40 -24.18
CA GLY A 54 -13.43 6.80 -24.15
C GLY A 54 -12.99 7.55 -22.90
N GLY A 55 -11.97 7.05 -22.19
CA GLY A 55 -11.43 7.66 -20.98
C GLY A 55 -12.36 7.54 -19.77
N TYR A 56 -12.08 8.31 -18.72
CA TYR A 56 -12.80 8.26 -17.44
C TYR A 56 -14.23 8.82 -17.49
N GLN A 57 -14.78 9.14 -18.66
CA GLN A 57 -16.21 9.41 -18.81
C GLN A 57 -17.01 8.09 -18.96
N ASN A 58 -16.34 6.99 -19.31
CA ASN A 58 -16.93 5.67 -19.36
C ASN A 58 -16.91 5.01 -17.96
N GLU A 59 -18.05 4.50 -17.52
CA GLU A 59 -18.17 3.82 -16.21
C GLU A 59 -17.29 2.57 -16.10
N LEU A 60 -17.15 1.78 -17.17
CA LEU A 60 -16.26 0.62 -17.19
C LEU A 60 -14.79 1.03 -16.99
N ALA A 61 -14.37 2.17 -17.54
CA ALA A 61 -13.02 2.67 -17.34
C ALA A 61 -12.77 3.08 -15.87
N LYS A 62 -13.77 3.69 -15.22
CA LYS A 62 -13.72 4.00 -13.78
C LYS A 62 -13.69 2.73 -12.93
N GLU A 63 -14.48 1.71 -13.29
CA GLU A 63 -14.49 0.43 -12.60
C GLU A 63 -13.15 -0.30 -12.71
N LEU A 64 -12.56 -0.34 -13.90
CA LEU A 64 -11.23 -0.93 -14.12
C LEU A 64 -10.17 -0.26 -13.23
N GLU A 65 -10.13 1.08 -13.23
CA GLU A 65 -9.21 1.85 -12.39
C GLU A 65 -9.44 1.57 -10.89
N ARG A 66 -10.71 1.55 -10.46
CA ARG A 66 -11.09 1.19 -9.09
C ARG A 66 -10.60 -0.21 -8.71
N HIS A 67 -10.72 -1.19 -9.61
CA HIS A 67 -10.27 -2.56 -9.37
C HIS A 67 -8.75 -2.67 -9.29
N LEU A 68 -7.99 -1.96 -10.13
CA LEU A 68 -6.53 -1.88 -10.01
C LEU A 68 -6.10 -1.32 -8.65
N GLU A 69 -6.75 -0.24 -8.21
CA GLU A 69 -6.47 0.37 -6.91
C GLU A 69 -6.85 -0.54 -5.73
N GLN A 70 -7.95 -1.28 -5.85
CA GLN A 70 -8.36 -2.26 -4.85
C GLN A 70 -7.39 -3.44 -4.76
N ALA A 71 -6.97 -3.97 -5.90
CA ALA A 71 -5.98 -5.04 -5.97
C ALA A 71 -4.64 -4.61 -5.35
N ARG A 72 -4.29 -3.32 -5.40
CA ARG A 72 -3.09 -2.76 -4.77
C ARG A 72 -3.23 -2.51 -3.27
N THR A 73 -4.37 -1.97 -2.84
CA THR A 73 -4.54 -1.40 -1.50
C THR A 73 -5.17 -2.37 -0.51
N PHE A 74 -6.13 -3.19 -0.95
CA PHE A 74 -6.98 -3.98 -0.05
C PHE A 74 -6.71 -5.48 -0.11
N SER A 75 -5.90 -5.96 -1.05
CA SER A 75 -5.65 -7.40 -1.23
C SER A 75 -4.64 -8.00 -0.25
N GLY A 76 -3.91 -7.19 0.52
CA GLY A 76 -2.78 -7.67 1.32
C GLY A 76 -1.55 -8.10 0.50
N ASN A 77 -1.60 -8.01 -0.84
CA ASN A 77 -0.49 -8.34 -1.74
C ASN A 77 0.69 -7.37 -1.59
N PHE A 78 1.83 -7.74 -2.18
CA PHE A 78 3.02 -6.89 -2.24
C PHE A 78 3.54 -6.48 -0.86
N CYS A 79 3.47 -7.41 0.10
CA CYS A 79 3.83 -7.15 1.50
C CYS A 79 3.01 -6.00 2.13
N TRP A 80 1.78 -5.72 1.66
CA TRP A 80 0.96 -4.63 2.20
C TRP A 80 0.65 -4.83 3.69
N GLN A 81 0.31 -6.05 4.11
CA GLN A 81 0.11 -6.39 5.54
C GLN A 81 1.37 -6.20 6.37
N HIS A 82 2.52 -6.12 5.72
CA HIS A 82 3.84 -5.97 6.27
C HIS A 82 4.50 -4.67 5.81
N ARG A 83 3.72 -3.68 5.36
CA ARG A 83 4.25 -2.39 4.86
C ARG A 83 5.10 -1.67 5.90
N HIS A 84 4.82 -1.91 7.18
CA HIS A 84 5.64 -1.44 8.29
C HIS A 84 7.05 -2.07 8.29
N LEU A 85 7.24 -3.30 7.82
CA LEU A 85 8.57 -3.93 7.64
C LEU A 85 9.40 -3.20 6.60
N GLY A 86 8.79 -2.79 5.48
CA GLY A 86 9.47 -2.01 4.45
C GLY A 86 9.93 -0.63 4.93
N ALA A 87 9.25 -0.06 5.93
CA ALA A 87 9.66 1.19 6.59
C ALA A 87 10.66 0.98 7.74
N SER A 88 10.72 -0.22 8.33
CA SER A 88 11.60 -0.53 9.48
C SER A 88 12.93 -1.17 9.08
N HIS A 89 13.08 -1.66 7.85
CA HIS A 89 14.36 -2.06 7.27
C HIS A 89 14.86 -1.09 6.21
N GLY A 90 14.64 0.22 6.42
CA GLY A 90 15.29 1.26 5.65
C GLY A 90 16.80 1.25 5.87
N VAL A 91 17.52 0.39 5.15
CA VAL A 91 18.88 0.70 4.73
C VAL A 91 18.73 1.70 3.57
N VAL A 92 18.37 2.93 3.93
CA VAL A 92 18.57 4.07 3.04
C VAL A 92 20.05 4.45 3.24
N GLY A 93 20.93 3.92 2.39
CA GLY A 93 22.27 4.50 2.21
C GLY A 93 23.52 3.71 2.62
N GLU A 94 23.53 2.38 2.64
CA GLU A 94 24.79 1.63 2.74
C GLU A 94 24.89 0.57 1.64
N GLY A 95 25.10 1.05 0.41
CA GLY A 95 25.71 0.27 -0.66
C GLY A 95 27.12 0.80 -0.90
N GLU A 96 28.11 0.33 -0.16
CA GLU A 96 29.47 0.31 -0.70
C GLU A 96 29.50 -0.78 -1.78
N GLY A 97 29.46 -0.38 -3.05
CA GLY A 97 30.05 -1.21 -4.12
C GLY A 97 29.19 -1.74 -5.27
N VAL A 98 28.21 -0.98 -5.80
CA VAL A 98 27.89 -0.99 -7.25
C VAL A 98 27.50 0.41 -7.72
#